data_AF-A0A8N4ID06-F1
#
_entry.id   AF-A0A8N4ID06-F1
#
_cell.length_a   1.000
_cell.length_b   1.000
_cell.length_c   1.000
_cell.angle_alpha   90.00
_cell.angle_beta   90.00
_cell.angle_gamma   90.00
#
_symmetry.space_group_name_H-M   'P 1'
#
loop_
_entity.id
_entity.type
_entity.pdbx_description
1 polymer ?
#
loop_
_entity_poly.entity_id
_entity_poly.type
_entity_poly.pdbx_seq_one_letter_code
_entity_poly.pdbx_strand_id
1 'polypeptide(L)'
;MGSSPEAVPPGWENLGPPPPPVSSAPPPPPSPEMGQMVCGSCRELLSYPRSAVYVQCPCSHQVGNVKCGKCCMLLMYPYGAPSVRCSSCSFVTAIGAHNIRPPVSVQQGQLPPPQSPVQ
;
A
#
# COMPACT_ATOMS: atom_id res chain seq x y z
N MET A 1 26.46 -38.22 42.32
CA MET A 1 27.26 -37.14 42.94
C MET A 1 28.66 -37.27 42.37
N GLY A 2 29.29 -36.31 41.70
CA GLY A 2 28.95 -34.95 41.29
C GLY A 2 30.07 -34.47 40.35
N SER A 3 29.77 -33.39 39.61
CA SER A 3 30.72 -32.42 39.02
C SER A 3 31.58 -32.85 37.80
N SER A 4 31.08 -32.44 36.63
CA SER A 4 31.90 -32.11 35.45
C SER A 4 32.77 -30.88 35.75
N PRO A 5 34.07 -30.86 35.45
CA PRO A 5 34.81 -29.61 35.36
C PRO A 5 34.61 -28.94 34.00
N GLU A 6 34.48 -27.62 34.11
CA GLU A 6 33.97 -26.65 33.17
C GLU A 6 34.87 -26.37 31.96
N ALA A 7 34.23 -25.93 30.87
CA ALA A 7 34.83 -25.50 29.62
C ALA A 7 35.42 -24.10 29.69
N VAL A 8 36.50 -23.86 28.94
CA VAL A 8 36.83 -22.53 28.41
C VAL A 8 37.62 -22.67 27.09
N PRO A 9 36.99 -22.52 25.91
CA PRO A 9 37.72 -22.27 24.68
C PRO A 9 38.27 -20.83 24.66
N PRO A 10 39.45 -20.59 24.06
CA PRO A 10 40.07 -19.26 24.01
C PRO A 10 39.36 -18.42 22.94
N GLY A 11 38.76 -17.30 23.34
CA GLY A 11 38.10 -16.42 22.37
C GLY A 11 37.31 -15.24 22.94
N TRP A 12 37.47 -14.91 24.23
CA TRP A 12 36.67 -13.85 24.86
C TRP A 12 37.37 -12.49 25.00
N GLU A 13 38.53 -12.28 24.38
CA GLU A 13 39.34 -11.07 24.64
C GLU A 13 39.05 -9.84 23.75
N ASN A 14 38.05 -9.86 22.86
CA ASN A 14 37.82 -8.68 22.01
C ASN A 14 36.36 -8.38 21.65
N LEU A 15 35.56 -7.99 22.63
CA LEU A 15 34.33 -7.22 22.37
C LEU A 15 34.29 -6.03 23.32
N GLY A 16 34.96 -4.95 22.93
CA GLY A 16 34.65 -3.63 23.48
C GLY A 16 33.15 -3.31 23.27
N PRO A 17 32.55 -2.42 24.08
CA PRO A 17 31.14 -2.08 23.95
C PRO A 17 30.83 -1.61 22.52
N PRO A 18 29.70 -2.05 21.92
CA PRO A 18 29.32 -1.60 20.58
C PRO A 18 29.15 -0.08 20.57
N PRO A 19 29.56 0.61 19.49
CA PRO A 19 29.32 2.05 19.37
C PRO A 19 27.80 2.30 19.42
N PRO A 20 27.35 3.43 20.01
CA PRO A 20 25.94 3.76 20.03
C PRO A 20 25.40 3.86 18.60
N PRO A 21 24.14 3.47 18.35
CA PRO A 21 23.52 3.73 17.06
C PRO A 21 23.44 5.24 16.88
N VAL A 22 24.26 5.80 15.99
CA VAL A 22 24.14 7.19 15.54
C VAL A 22 22.88 7.32 14.66
N SER A 23 21.71 7.18 15.29
CA SER A 23 20.43 7.46 14.68
C SER A 23 20.13 8.95 14.88
N SER A 24 20.76 9.78 14.05
CA SER A 24 20.47 11.21 13.96
C SER A 24 20.76 11.72 12.54
N ALA A 25 20.46 10.93 11.52
CA ALA A 25 20.41 11.43 10.15
C ALA A 25 18.97 11.90 9.89
N PRO A 26 18.73 13.19 9.54
CA PRO A 26 17.43 13.61 9.03
C PRO A 26 17.08 12.78 7.78
N PRO A 27 15.78 12.56 7.49
CA PRO A 27 15.38 11.85 6.29
C PRO A 27 16.07 12.48 5.06
N PRO A 28 16.58 11.67 4.11
CA PRO A 28 17.24 12.20 2.93
C PRO A 28 16.32 13.23 2.26
N PRO A 29 16.85 14.41 1.87
CA PRO A 29 16.05 15.42 1.19
C PRO A 29 15.40 14.79 -0.05
N PRO A 30 14.16 15.17 -0.39
CA PRO A 30 13.50 14.66 -1.59
C PRO A 30 14.41 14.98 -2.78
N SER A 31 14.90 13.94 -3.47
CA SER A 31 15.68 14.13 -4.69
C SER A 31 14.81 14.92 -5.69
N PRO A 32 15.36 15.96 -6.34
CA PRO A 32 14.60 16.83 -7.26
C PRO A 32 14.05 16.07 -8.49
N GLU A 33 14.53 14.84 -8.68
CA GLU A 33 14.14 13.91 -9.72
C GLU A 33 12.71 13.36 -9.58
N MET A 34 12.06 13.52 -8.42
CA MET A 34 10.65 13.16 -8.24
C MET A 34 9.73 14.39 -8.33
N GLY A 35 8.64 14.25 -9.07
CA GLY A 35 7.50 15.17 -9.10
C GLY A 35 6.32 14.58 -8.32
N GLN A 36 5.31 15.42 -8.09
CA GLN A 36 4.05 15.00 -7.49
C GLN A 36 2.89 15.33 -8.42
N MET A 37 1.93 14.43 -8.56
CA MET A 37 0.67 14.70 -9.26
C MET A 37 -0.50 14.11 -8.48
N VAL A 38 -1.69 14.67 -8.67
CA VAL A 38 -2.91 14.10 -8.09
C VAL A 38 -3.62 13.26 -9.14
N CYS A 39 -4.01 12.02 -8.78
CA CYS A 39 -4.82 11.21 -9.67
C CYS A 39 -6.23 11.81 -9.82
N GLY A 40 -6.71 12.01 -11.05
CA GLY A 40 -8.06 12.53 -11.30
C GLY A 40 -9.19 11.63 -10.77
N SER A 41 -8.93 10.33 -10.61
CA SER A 41 -9.93 9.34 -10.18
C SER A 41 -9.95 9.13 -8.67
N CYS A 42 -8.81 8.82 -8.05
CA CYS A 42 -8.73 8.56 -6.61
C CYS A 42 -8.33 9.77 -5.76
N ARG A 43 -8.02 10.93 -6.39
CA ARG A 43 -7.58 12.17 -5.74
C ARG A 43 -6.36 12.02 -4.82
N GLU A 44 -5.60 10.94 -4.97
CA GLU A 44 -4.41 10.67 -4.17
C GLU A 44 -3.18 11.36 -4.78
N LEU A 45 -2.26 11.80 -3.91
CA LEU A 45 -0.99 12.39 -4.30
C LEU A 45 0.01 11.29 -4.65
N LEU A 46 0.40 11.24 -5.91
CA LEU A 46 1.34 10.27 -6.48
C LEU A 46 2.70 10.93 -6.64
N SER A 47 3.74 10.32 -6.10
CA SER A 47 5.13 10.64 -6.45
C SER A 47 5.53 9.89 -7.71
N TYR A 48 6.12 10.57 -8.67
CA TYR A 48 6.60 9.96 -9.90
C TYR A 48 7.97 10.53 -10.30
N PRO A 49 8.83 9.76 -10.98
CA PRO A 49 10.08 10.31 -11.50
C PRO A 49 9.75 11.33 -12.60
N ARG A 50 10.37 12.51 -12.59
CA ARG A 50 10.12 13.54 -13.60
C ARG A 50 10.49 13.13 -15.03
N SER A 51 11.28 12.07 -15.18
CA SER A 51 11.61 11.43 -16.46
C SER A 51 10.52 10.45 -16.95
N ALA A 52 9.51 10.16 -16.14
CA ALA A 52 8.43 9.25 -16.50
C ALA A 52 7.45 9.94 -17.47
N VAL A 53 7.35 9.40 -18.70
CA VAL A 53 6.34 9.80 -19.68
C VAL A 53 4.95 9.31 -19.27
N TYR A 54 4.89 8.20 -18.52
CA TYR A 54 3.66 7.60 -18.02
C TYR A 54 3.77 7.35 -16.52
N VAL A 55 2.71 7.71 -15.78
CA VAL A 55 2.59 7.47 -14.34
C VAL A 55 1.44 6.50 -14.12
N GLN A 56 1.76 5.29 -13.64
CA GLN A 56 0.72 4.35 -13.24
C GLN A 56 0.17 4.74 -11.88
N CYS A 57 -1.13 5.02 -11.84
CA CYS A 57 -1.82 5.09 -10.56
C CYS A 57 -1.99 3.67 -10.04
N PRO A 58 -1.58 3.35 -8.79
CA PRO A 58 -1.91 2.10 -8.13
C PRO A 58 -3.42 1.97 -7.89
N CYS A 59 -4.19 3.02 -8.19
CA CYS A 59 -5.62 2.96 -8.17
C CYS A 59 -6.19 2.06 -9.27
N SER A 60 -6.47 0.81 -8.93
CA SER A 60 -7.35 -0.04 -9.73
C SER A 60 -8.69 0.67 -9.93
N HIS A 61 -9.01 1.06 -11.17
CA HIS A 61 -10.30 1.63 -11.59
C HIS A 61 -11.38 0.53 -11.62
N GLN A 62 -11.58 -0.12 -10.47
CA GLN A 62 -12.56 -1.18 -10.34
C GLN A 62 -13.96 -0.58 -10.45
N VAL A 63 -14.81 -1.21 -11.26
CA VAL A 63 -16.22 -0.86 -11.36
C VAL A 63 -17.01 -1.84 -10.49
N GLY A 64 -17.75 -1.30 -9.54
CA GLY A 64 -18.69 -2.06 -8.72
C GLY A 64 -20.07 -2.10 -9.36
N ASN A 65 -20.90 -3.02 -8.87
CA ASN A 65 -22.30 -3.12 -9.26
C ASN A 65 -23.21 -3.10 -8.03
N VAL A 66 -24.38 -2.48 -8.16
CA VAL A 66 -25.41 -2.44 -7.11
C VAL A 66 -26.78 -2.43 -7.75
N LYS A 67 -27.79 -3.02 -7.09
CA LYS A 67 -29.18 -2.92 -7.53
C LYS A 67 -29.81 -1.63 -7.01
N CYS A 68 -30.59 -0.96 -7.85
CA CYS A 68 -31.39 0.18 -7.41
C CYS A 68 -32.40 -0.24 -6.34
N GLY A 69 -32.48 0.49 -5.23
CA GLY A 69 -33.43 0.19 -4.14
C GLY A 69 -34.90 0.41 -4.49
N LYS A 70 -35.20 1.03 -5.65
CA LYS A 70 -36.57 1.31 -6.09
C LYS A 70 -37.01 0.44 -7.27
N CYS A 71 -36.26 0.47 -8.37
CA CYS A 71 -36.62 -0.24 -9.61
C CYS A 71 -35.79 -1.51 -9.87
N CYS A 72 -34.94 -1.92 -8.92
CA CYS A 72 -34.09 -3.13 -9.00
C CYS A 72 -33.09 -3.19 -10.17
N MET A 73 -33.02 -2.14 -11.00
CA MET A 73 -32.07 -2.01 -12.10
C MET A 73 -30.63 -2.12 -11.60
N LEU A 74 -29.79 -2.83 -12.35
CA LEU A 74 -28.36 -2.94 -12.06
C LEU A 74 -27.67 -1.62 -12.45
N LEU A 75 -26.96 -1.03 -11.50
CA LEU A 75 -26.21 0.20 -11.66
C LEU A 75 -24.72 -0.11 -11.51
N MET A 76 -23.91 0.42 -12.43
CA MET A 76 -22.46 0.40 -12.33
C MET A 76 -21.96 1.69 -11.70
N TYR A 77 -20.92 1.61 -10.89
CA TYR A 77 -20.31 2.78 -10.25
C TYR A 77 -18.80 2.58 -10.08
N PRO A 78 -18.00 3.66 -10.08
CA PRO A 78 -16.59 3.57 -9.77
C PRO A 78 -16.37 3.28 -8.29
N TYR A 79 -15.46 2.36 -7.96
CA TYR A 79 -15.11 2.06 -6.56
C TYR A 79 -14.65 3.33 -5.83
N GLY A 80 -15.12 3.51 -4.60
CA GLY A 80 -14.95 4.74 -3.81
C GLY A 80 -16.10 5.73 -3.91
N ALA A 81 -17.06 5.54 -4.82
CA ALA A 81 -18.29 6.34 -4.84
C ALA A 81 -19.20 6.01 -3.63
N PRO A 82 -19.59 6.98 -2.80
CA PRO A 82 -20.43 6.71 -1.63
C PRO A 82 -21.87 6.30 -2.01
N SER A 83 -22.32 6.74 -3.19
CA SER A 83 -23.68 6.51 -3.68
C SER A 83 -23.73 6.56 -5.21
N VAL A 84 -24.74 5.94 -5.80
CA VAL A 84 -25.05 6.02 -7.23
C VAL A 84 -26.50 6.42 -7.45
N ARG A 85 -26.76 7.29 -8.43
CA ARG A 85 -28.11 7.68 -8.83
C ARG A 85 -28.59 6.78 -9.98
N CYS A 86 -29.78 6.20 -9.84
CA CYS A 86 -30.40 5.44 -10.91
C CYS A 86 -30.80 6.34 -12.08
N SER A 87 -30.38 6.00 -13.30
CA SER A 87 -30.75 6.74 -14.51
C SER A 87 -32.23 6.64 -14.87
N SER A 88 -32.91 5.56 -14.46
CA SER A 88 -34.30 5.31 -14.83
C SER A 88 -35.32 5.91 -13.86
N CYS A 89 -35.05 5.86 -12.55
CA CYS A 89 -36.00 6.34 -11.54
C CYS A 89 -35.45 7.45 -10.64
N SER A 90 -34.22 7.93 -10.90
CA SER A 90 -33.54 8.96 -10.11
C SER A 90 -33.30 8.64 -8.62
N PHE A 91 -33.63 7.42 -8.17
CA PHE A 91 -33.39 6.97 -6.80
C PHE A 91 -31.87 6.87 -6.52
N VAL A 92 -31.44 7.39 -5.37
CA VAL A 92 -30.04 7.33 -4.93
C VAL A 92 -29.85 6.11 -4.05
N THR A 93 -29.04 5.16 -4.50
CA THR A 93 -28.65 3.99 -3.71
C THR A 93 -27.31 4.26 -3.05
N ALA A 94 -27.25 4.14 -1.71
CA ALA A 94 -25.99 4.13 -0.97
C ALA A 94 -25.26 2.80 -1.20
N ILE A 95 -23.97 2.86 -1.52
CA ILE A 95 -23.18 1.64 -1.76
C ILE A 95 -22.73 1.03 -0.41
N GLY A 96 -22.46 1.85 0.60
CA GLY A 96 -22.08 1.40 1.95
C GLY A 96 -20.56 1.35 2.17
N ALA A 97 -20.16 1.17 3.44
CA ALA A 97 -18.76 1.25 3.90
C ALA A 97 -17.85 0.12 3.40
N HIS A 98 -18.37 -0.83 2.62
CA HIS A 98 -17.53 -1.84 1.95
C HIS A 98 -17.02 -1.35 0.59
N ASN A 99 -17.59 -0.29 0.02
CA ASN A 99 -17.03 0.41 -1.13
C ASN A 99 -15.94 1.41 -0.72
N ILE A 100 -15.23 1.08 0.35
CA ILE A 100 -14.06 1.80 0.79
C ILE A 100 -12.90 1.20 0.01
N ARG A 101 -12.24 2.05 -0.77
CA ARG A 101 -10.93 1.74 -1.32
C ARG A 101 -9.99 1.46 -0.14
N PRO A 102 -9.42 0.25 0.00
CA PRO A 102 -8.46 -0.03 1.06
C PRO A 102 -7.29 0.97 0.98
N PRO A 103 -6.77 1.47 2.11
CA PRO A 103 -5.52 2.20 2.12
C PRO A 103 -4.40 1.29 1.59
N VAL A 104 -3.52 1.85 0.76
CA VAL A 104 -2.51 1.11 -0.01
C VAL A 104 -1.59 0.23 0.85
N SER A 105 -1.43 0.57 2.13
CA SER A 105 -0.65 -0.19 3.12
C SER A 105 -1.16 -1.62 3.32
N VAL A 106 -2.46 -1.86 3.20
CA VAL A 106 -3.07 -3.19 3.43
C VAL A 106 -2.83 -4.13 2.24
N GLN A 107 -2.63 -3.60 1.03
CA GLN A 107 -2.29 -4.40 -0.15
C GLN A 107 -0.78 -4.64 -0.29
N GLN A 108 0.04 -3.82 0.36
CA GLN A 108 1.49 -3.95 0.37
C GLN A 108 1.98 -5.23 1.10
N GLY A 109 1.14 -5.84 1.94
CA GLY A 109 1.45 -7.10 2.63
C GLY A 109 1.24 -8.37 1.79
N GLN A 110 0.66 -8.28 0.59
CA GLN A 110 0.26 -9.45 -0.21
C GLN A 110 0.80 -9.37 -1.64
N LEU A 111 2.11 -9.14 -1.77
CA LEU A 111 2.83 -9.48 -3.00
C LEU A 111 3.45 -10.86 -2.81
N PRO A 112 3.03 -11.92 -3.54
CA PRO A 112 3.82 -13.13 -3.62
C PRO A 112 5.20 -12.77 -4.23
N PRO A 113 6.30 -13.35 -3.72
CA PRO A 113 7.63 -13.03 -4.23
C PRO A 113 7.72 -13.38 -5.72
N PRO A 114 8.44 -12.55 -6.52
CA PRO A 114 8.67 -12.86 -7.93
C PRO A 114 9.38 -14.21 -8.04
N GLN A 115 8.72 -15.20 -8.64
CA GLN A 115 9.36 -16.46 -8.99
C GLN A 115 10.41 -16.16 -10.04
N SER A 116 11.68 -16.21 -9.63
CA SER A 116 12.81 -16.11 -10.54
C SER A 116 12.80 -17.34 -11.47
N PRO A 117 13.08 -17.20 -12.77
CA PRO A 117 13.31 -18.36 -13.61
C PRO A 117 14.65 -18.99 -13.16
N VAL A 118 14.57 -20.19 -12.59
CA VAL A 118 15.75 -21.05 -12.45
C VAL A 118 16.18 -21.48 -13.86
N GLN A 119 17.42 -21.15 -14.22
CA GLN A 119 18.08 -21.71 -15.40
C GLN A 119 18.40 -23.18 -15.18
#